data_AF-A0A2V2AW63-F1
#
_entry.id   AF-A0A2V2AW63-F1
#
_cell.length_a   1.000
_cell.length_b   1.000
_cell.length_c   1.000
_cell.angle_alpha   90.00
_cell.angle_beta   90.00
_cell.angle_gamma   90.00
#
_symmetry.space_group_name_H-M   'P 1'
#
loop_
_entity.id
_entity.type
_entity.pdbx_description
1 polymer ?
#
loop_
_entity_poly.entity_id
_entity_poly.type
_entity_poly.pdbx_seq_one_letter_code
_entity_poly.pdbx_strand_id
1 'polypeptide(L)'
;MKQRIELHLAGARLNLRRERWLAEGLSVSPILCHHRAHAHAPTERGPATAPDRLAVLITGPDWGVALSVELQPHGTANLAYHAPLGSVEKRFHIRSLEAWDALLDDAVRRAQGLKVQHAHLLATSCTTGWLDWFHGELWLLPDSLVRIRGGFVDTVVNSISPAEREHNATTVIGYDPTTVLQAHHTNKVIPLDRIAHAGLHRGLTTSGLAVTMTDRTRHKLLWLSSEPARRVLMDRLLPVLGSRLTT
;
A
#
# COMPACT_ATOMS: atom_id res chain seq x y z
N MET A 1 -23.92 -6.63 -22.11
CA MET A 1 -24.63 -5.52 -21.45
C MET A 1 -23.73 -4.99 -20.33
N LYS A 2 -23.24 -3.74 -20.37
CA LYS A 2 -22.47 -3.17 -19.26
C LYS A 2 -23.44 -2.85 -18.13
N GLN A 3 -23.30 -3.52 -16.99
CA GLN A 3 -24.14 -3.30 -15.81
C GLN A 3 -23.78 -1.92 -15.23
N ARG A 4 -24.78 -1.04 -15.13
CA ARG A 4 -24.62 0.33 -14.61
C ARG A 4 -24.89 0.31 -13.11
N ILE A 5 -24.02 0.91 -12.31
CA ILE A 5 -24.29 1.09 -10.88
C ILE A 5 -25.25 2.27 -10.73
N GLU A 6 -26.31 2.08 -9.97
CA GLU A 6 -27.24 3.15 -9.61
C GLU A 6 -26.60 4.08 -8.57
N LEU A 7 -26.00 5.17 -9.05
CA LEU A 7 -25.26 6.10 -8.19
C LEU A 7 -26.11 6.75 -7.09
N HIS A 8 -27.42 6.91 -7.29
CA HIS A 8 -28.28 7.43 -6.25
C HIS A 8 -28.37 6.47 -5.04
N LEU A 9 -28.49 5.15 -5.29
CA LEU A 9 -28.45 4.12 -4.25
C LEU A 9 -27.06 4.01 -3.61
N ALA A 10 -26.00 4.03 -4.43
CA ALA A 10 -24.63 4.02 -3.91
C ALA A 10 -24.33 5.24 -3.03
N GLY A 11 -24.84 6.42 -3.40
CA GLY A 11 -24.73 7.65 -2.62
C GLY A 11 -25.52 7.61 -1.32
N ALA A 12 -26.72 7.04 -1.32
CA ALA A 12 -27.51 6.82 -0.11
C ALA A 12 -26.79 5.87 0.87
N ARG A 13 -26.22 4.76 0.39
CA ARG A 13 -25.40 3.85 1.20
C ARG A 13 -24.15 4.52 1.75
N LEU A 14 -23.48 5.33 0.93
CA LEU A 14 -22.31 6.09 1.37
C LEU A 14 -22.67 7.13 2.46
N ASN A 15 -23.84 7.77 2.37
CA ASN A 15 -24.32 8.68 3.42
C ASN A 15 -24.57 7.97 4.75
N LEU A 16 -25.23 6.80 4.74
CA LEU A 16 -25.43 6.00 5.96
C LEU A 16 -24.10 5.62 6.62
N ARG A 17 -23.09 5.24 5.81
CA ARG A 17 -21.74 4.92 6.30
C ARG A 17 -21.01 6.15 6.84
N ARG A 18 -21.17 7.29 6.19
CA ARG A 18 -20.60 8.57 6.64
C ARG A 18 -21.06 8.91 8.06
N GLU A 19 -22.33 8.73 8.38
CA GLU A 19 -22.84 8.95 9.74
C GLU A 19 -22.17 8.01 10.75
N ARG A 20 -22.02 6.73 10.41
CA ARG A 20 -21.31 5.76 11.24
C ARG A 20 -19.84 6.16 11.48
N TRP A 21 -19.12 6.51 10.41
CA TRP A 21 -17.72 6.93 10.49
C TRP A 21 -17.51 8.21 11.30
N LEU A 22 -18.42 9.18 11.17
CA LEU A 22 -18.41 10.38 12.02
C LEU A 22 -18.58 10.02 13.50
N ALA A 23 -19.47 9.06 13.82
CA ALA A 23 -19.65 8.56 15.18
C ALA A 23 -18.43 7.78 15.70
N GLU A 24 -17.67 7.13 14.81
CA GLU A 24 -16.39 6.46 15.11
C GLU A 24 -15.21 7.47 15.25
N GLY A 25 -15.46 8.77 15.09
CA GLY A 25 -14.45 9.83 15.23
C GLY A 25 -13.64 10.13 13.96
N LEU A 26 -14.04 9.59 12.82
CA LEU A 26 -13.46 9.95 11.53
C LEU A 26 -14.01 11.29 11.04
N SER A 27 -13.19 12.08 10.34
CA SER A 27 -13.65 13.26 9.62
C SER A 27 -13.95 12.87 8.17
N VAL A 28 -15.20 13.12 7.76
CA VAL A 28 -15.71 12.73 6.45
C VAL A 28 -16.31 13.96 5.76
N SER A 29 -15.73 14.34 4.63
CA SER A 29 -16.23 15.43 3.79
C SER A 29 -17.67 15.18 3.31
N PRO A 30 -18.41 16.24 2.90
CA PRO A 30 -19.67 16.05 2.18
C PRO A 30 -19.47 15.20 0.92
N ILE A 31 -20.43 14.34 0.61
CA ILE A 31 -20.39 13.56 -0.64
C ILE A 31 -20.58 14.51 -1.81
N LEU A 32 -19.59 14.57 -2.68
CA LEU A 32 -19.64 15.37 -3.90
C LEU A 32 -20.30 14.55 -5.01
N CYS A 33 -21.46 15.01 -5.43
CA CYS A 33 -22.14 14.56 -6.64
C CYS A 33 -21.78 15.54 -7.76
N HIS A 34 -20.81 15.19 -8.61
CA HIS A 34 -20.53 16.02 -9.78
C HIS A 34 -21.54 15.71 -10.88
N HIS A 35 -22.24 16.73 -11.35
CA HIS A 35 -22.96 16.71 -12.62
C HIS A 35 -22.05 17.31 -13.69
N ARG A 36 -21.97 16.72 -14.89
CA ARG A 36 -21.40 17.44 -16.04
C ARG A 36 -22.16 18.75 -16.14
N ALA A 37 -21.43 19.85 -16.05
CA ALA A 37 -21.90 21.08 -16.67
C ALA A 37 -21.99 20.79 -18.17
N HIS A 38 -23.19 20.45 -18.64
CA HIS A 38 -23.47 20.60 -20.06
C HIS A 38 -23.28 22.08 -20.36
N ALA A 39 -22.25 22.40 -21.13
CA ALA A 39 -22.04 23.74 -21.66
C ALA A 39 -23.12 24.02 -22.72
N HIS A 40 -24.38 24.21 -22.30
CA HIS A 40 -25.44 24.90 -23.04
C HIS A 40 -26.52 25.38 -22.05
N ALA A 41 -27.00 26.59 -22.32
CA ALA A 41 -27.84 27.46 -21.48
C ALA A 41 -29.15 26.81 -20.94
N PRO A 42 -29.78 27.39 -19.89
CA PRO A 42 -30.82 26.72 -19.13
C PRO A 42 -32.17 26.80 -19.85
N THR A 43 -32.82 25.66 -20.02
CA THR A 43 -34.26 25.62 -20.29
C THR A 43 -34.89 24.59 -19.36
N GLU A 44 -35.79 25.11 -18.53
CA GLU A 44 -36.93 24.46 -17.84
C GLU A 44 -36.76 23.10 -17.15
N ARG A 45 -37.31 23.05 -15.92
CA ARG A 45 -37.41 21.91 -14.99
C ARG A 45 -37.57 20.53 -15.68
N GLY A 46 -36.44 19.91 -16.02
CA GLY A 46 -36.31 18.48 -16.31
C GLY A 46 -35.95 17.68 -15.05
N PRO A 47 -36.13 16.34 -15.05
CA PRO A 47 -35.76 15.51 -13.92
C PRO A 47 -34.27 15.70 -13.59
N ALA A 48 -33.95 15.78 -12.29
CA ALA A 48 -32.59 15.97 -11.78
C ALA A 48 -31.63 15.04 -12.53
N THR A 49 -30.67 15.63 -13.26
CA THR A 49 -29.64 14.89 -13.98
C THR A 49 -28.92 13.97 -13.00
N ALA A 50 -28.87 12.68 -13.31
CA ALA A 50 -28.16 11.71 -12.48
C ALA A 50 -26.70 12.18 -12.27
N PRO A 51 -26.12 12.01 -11.07
CA PRO A 51 -24.71 12.35 -10.84
C PRO A 51 -23.82 11.55 -11.79
N ASP A 52 -22.76 12.18 -12.28
CA ASP A 52 -21.76 11.55 -13.16
C ASP A 52 -20.61 10.92 -12.38
N ARG A 53 -20.49 11.24 -11.09
CA ARG A 53 -19.64 10.52 -10.13
C ARG A 53 -20.02 10.88 -8.70
N LEU A 54 -19.75 9.94 -7.81
CA LEU A 54 -19.71 10.17 -6.36
C LEU A 54 -18.24 10.31 -5.94
N ALA A 55 -17.95 11.26 -5.07
CA ALA A 55 -16.63 11.38 -4.44
C ALA A 55 -16.76 11.72 -2.96
N VAL A 56 -15.85 11.19 -2.14
CA VAL A 56 -15.72 11.52 -0.73
C VAL A 56 -14.26 11.44 -0.29
N LEU A 57 -13.85 12.36 0.57
CA LEU A 57 -12.61 12.36 1.33
C LEU A 57 -12.88 11.97 2.79
N ILE A 58 -12.07 11.06 3.31
CA ILE A 58 -12.14 10.50 4.67
C ILE A 58 -10.75 10.63 5.31
N THR A 59 -10.70 11.09 6.55
CA THR A 59 -9.47 11.19 7.36
C THR A 59 -9.74 10.69 8.77
N GLY A 60 -8.76 10.03 9.39
CA GLY A 60 -8.81 9.63 10.81
C GLY A 60 -7.76 10.38 11.63
N PRO A 61 -7.94 10.50 12.96
CA PRO A 61 -7.05 11.27 13.83
C PRO A 61 -5.60 10.73 13.85
N ASP A 62 -5.43 9.41 13.78
CA ASP A 62 -4.11 8.76 13.81
C ASP A 62 -3.67 8.21 12.45
N TRP A 63 -4.40 8.56 11.38
CA TRP A 63 -4.06 8.07 10.05
C TRP A 63 -2.89 8.87 9.48
N GLY A 64 -1.89 8.16 8.96
CA GLY A 64 -0.81 8.78 8.19
C GLY A 64 -1.23 9.22 6.78
N VAL A 65 -2.49 9.01 6.40
CA VAL A 65 -3.04 9.22 5.06
C VAL A 65 -4.46 9.80 5.09
N ALA A 66 -4.82 10.54 4.04
CA ALA A 66 -6.20 10.86 3.71
C ALA A 66 -6.71 9.93 2.61
N LEU A 67 -7.89 9.33 2.79
CA LEU A 67 -8.51 8.44 1.81
C LEU A 67 -9.50 9.20 0.94
N SER A 68 -9.24 9.28 -0.35
CA SER A 68 -10.21 9.69 -1.36
C SER A 68 -10.83 8.47 -2.02
N VAL A 69 -12.14 8.49 -2.17
CA VAL A 69 -12.92 7.45 -2.84
C VAL A 69 -13.78 8.09 -3.90
N GLU A 70 -13.72 7.58 -5.12
CA GLU A 70 -14.60 7.97 -6.23
C GLU A 70 -15.31 6.76 -6.83
N LEU A 71 -16.56 6.94 -7.28
CA LEU A 71 -17.33 5.93 -8.02
C LEU A 71 -18.01 6.54 -9.24
N GLN A 72 -17.79 5.91 -10.41
CA GLN A 72 -18.37 6.30 -11.69
C GLN A 72 -19.59 5.43 -12.04
N PRO A 73 -20.54 5.90 -12.88
CA PRO A 73 -21.79 5.20 -13.18
C PRO A 73 -21.58 3.83 -13.85
N HIS A 74 -20.48 3.67 -14.60
CA HIS A 74 -20.12 2.40 -15.22
C HIS A 74 -19.41 1.42 -14.26
N GLY A 75 -19.47 1.69 -12.95
CA GLY A 75 -18.94 0.80 -11.91
C GLY A 75 -17.43 0.88 -11.73
N THR A 76 -16.74 1.88 -12.27
CA THR A 76 -15.32 2.07 -11.94
C THR A 76 -15.21 2.87 -10.65
N ALA A 77 -14.55 2.29 -9.65
CA ALA A 77 -14.20 2.97 -8.43
C ALA A 77 -12.70 3.30 -8.43
N ASN A 78 -12.32 4.49 -7.99
CA ASN A 78 -10.94 4.86 -7.72
C ASN A 78 -10.80 5.09 -6.21
N LEU A 79 -9.78 4.48 -5.61
CA LEU A 79 -9.32 4.78 -4.26
C LEU A 79 -7.97 5.46 -4.36
N ALA A 80 -7.76 6.53 -3.61
CA ALA A 80 -6.46 7.16 -3.47
C ALA A 80 -6.14 7.40 -2.00
N TYR A 81 -4.97 6.97 -1.56
CA TYR A 81 -4.44 7.24 -0.24
C TYR A 81 -3.38 8.34 -0.38
N HIS A 82 -3.71 9.53 0.09
CA HIS A 82 -2.87 10.72 -0.02
C HIS A 82 -2.04 10.89 1.25
N ALA A 83 -0.73 11.01 1.09
CA ALA A 83 0.21 11.33 2.15
C ALA A 83 1.11 12.50 1.71
N PRO A 84 1.83 13.17 2.65
CA PRO A 84 2.76 14.23 2.28
C PRO A 84 3.84 13.81 1.27
N LEU A 85 4.23 12.53 1.29
CA LEU A 85 5.25 11.97 0.39
C LEU A 85 4.72 11.59 -0.99
N GLY A 86 3.40 11.57 -1.18
CA GLY A 86 2.78 11.16 -2.45
C GLY A 86 1.44 10.48 -2.24
N SER A 87 0.84 10.02 -3.35
CA SER A 87 -0.45 9.34 -3.34
C SER A 87 -0.33 7.93 -3.91
N VAL A 88 -1.08 7.01 -3.34
CA VAL A 88 -1.18 5.62 -3.83
C VAL A 88 -2.60 5.39 -4.31
N GLU A 89 -2.74 5.05 -5.59
CA GLU A 89 -4.05 4.93 -6.24
C GLU A 89 -4.37 3.48 -6.64
N LYS A 90 -5.64 3.11 -6.52
CA LYS A 90 -6.16 1.82 -7.00
C LYS A 90 -7.48 2.00 -7.70
N ARG A 91 -7.62 1.30 -8.83
CA ARG A 91 -8.85 1.25 -9.60
C ARG A 91 -9.51 -0.12 -9.47
N PHE A 92 -10.80 -0.12 -9.21
CA PHE A 92 -11.62 -1.31 -9.08
C PHE A 92 -12.79 -1.26 -10.06
N HIS A 93 -13.25 -2.44 -10.47
CA HIS A 93 -14.50 -2.58 -11.19
C HIS A 93 -15.53 -3.23 -10.27
N ILE A 94 -16.54 -2.45 -9.90
CA ILE A 94 -17.59 -2.76 -8.96
C ILE A 94 -18.84 -3.19 -9.71
N ARG A 95 -19.29 -4.41 -9.42
CA ARG A 95 -20.40 -5.07 -10.11
C ARG A 95 -21.71 -5.04 -9.33
N SER A 96 -21.67 -4.70 -8.05
CA SER A 96 -22.84 -4.65 -7.17
C SER A 96 -22.66 -3.60 -6.08
N LEU A 97 -23.76 -3.19 -5.45
CA LEU A 97 -23.72 -2.30 -4.29
C LEU A 97 -23.09 -2.98 -3.06
N GLU A 98 -23.16 -4.30 -2.94
CA GLU A 98 -22.47 -5.06 -1.89
C GLU A 98 -20.96 -5.04 -2.08
N ALA A 99 -20.48 -5.19 -3.32
CA ALA A 99 -19.06 -5.04 -3.64
C ALA A 99 -18.56 -3.61 -3.38
N TRP A 100 -19.42 -2.62 -3.62
CA TRP A 100 -19.14 -1.23 -3.26
C TRP A 100 -18.99 -1.06 -1.74
N ASP A 101 -19.94 -1.60 -0.97
CA ASP A 101 -19.92 -1.57 0.49
C ASP A 101 -18.66 -2.25 1.07
N ALA A 102 -18.34 -3.45 0.58
CA ALA A 102 -17.15 -4.18 0.99
C ALA A 102 -15.85 -3.43 0.64
N LEU A 103 -15.80 -2.77 -0.52
CA LEU A 103 -14.67 -1.94 -0.90
C LEU A 103 -14.47 -0.78 0.09
N LEU A 104 -15.55 -0.10 0.49
CA LEU A 104 -15.49 1.02 1.43
C LEU A 104 -15.00 0.58 2.81
N ASP A 105 -15.54 -0.51 3.36
CA ASP A 105 -15.09 -1.05 4.66
C ASP A 105 -13.61 -1.45 4.62
N ASP A 106 -13.18 -2.14 3.55
CA ASP A 106 -11.79 -2.52 3.38
C ASP A 106 -10.88 -1.28 3.23
N ALA A 107 -11.31 -0.28 2.48
CA ALA A 107 -10.54 0.93 2.23
C ALA A 107 -10.29 1.73 3.52
N VAL A 108 -11.33 1.94 4.32
CA VAL A 108 -11.27 2.64 5.62
C VAL A 108 -10.42 1.86 6.61
N ARG A 109 -10.65 0.55 6.74
CA ARG A 109 -9.84 -0.33 7.61
C ARG A 109 -8.36 -0.28 7.24
N ARG A 110 -8.03 -0.28 5.95
CA ARG A 110 -6.64 -0.17 5.48
C ARG A 110 -6.02 1.19 5.79
N ALA A 111 -6.76 2.28 5.62
CA ALA A 111 -6.25 3.62 5.85
C ALA A 111 -5.69 3.80 7.28
N GLN A 112 -6.25 3.10 8.27
CA GLN A 112 -5.79 3.12 9.66
C GLN A 112 -4.35 2.60 9.86
N GLY A 113 -3.94 1.57 9.11
CA GLY A 113 -2.61 0.95 9.24
C GLY A 113 -1.63 1.31 8.12
N LEU A 114 -2.10 2.07 7.12
CA LEU A 114 -1.32 2.33 5.92
C LEU A 114 -0.25 3.40 6.18
N LYS A 115 1.01 3.02 5.94
CA LYS A 115 2.13 3.95 5.82
C LYS A 115 2.44 4.19 4.35
N VAL A 116 2.60 5.44 3.95
CA VAL A 116 3.10 5.80 2.62
C VAL A 116 4.51 6.32 2.76
N GLN A 117 5.48 5.65 2.14
CA GLN A 117 6.89 6.01 2.26
C GLN A 117 7.70 5.63 1.03
N HIS A 118 8.87 6.23 0.91
CA HIS A 118 9.86 5.82 -0.08
C HIS A 118 10.32 4.38 0.21
N ALA A 119 10.57 3.61 -0.84
CA ALA A 119 11.11 2.28 -0.75
C ALA A 119 12.06 2.01 -1.92
N HIS A 120 13.07 1.17 -1.66
CA HIS A 120 14.03 0.72 -2.65
C HIS A 120 13.96 -0.79 -2.77
N LEU A 121 13.74 -1.29 -3.99
CA LEU A 121 13.83 -2.72 -4.28
C LEU A 121 15.30 -3.13 -4.29
N LEU A 122 15.68 -3.97 -3.33
CA LEU A 122 17.05 -4.44 -3.16
C LEU A 122 17.30 -5.74 -3.92
N ALA A 123 16.34 -6.66 -3.85
CA ALA A 123 16.40 -7.99 -4.43
C ALA A 123 15.00 -8.49 -4.76
N THR A 124 14.89 -9.29 -5.81
CA THR A 124 13.69 -10.01 -6.25
C THR A 124 13.81 -11.52 -5.99
N SER A 125 15.00 -11.97 -5.60
CA SER A 125 15.30 -13.37 -5.28
C SER A 125 15.34 -13.69 -3.78
N CYS A 126 14.85 -12.79 -2.93
CA CYS A 126 15.02 -12.88 -1.48
C CYS A 126 14.25 -14.05 -0.84
N THR A 127 14.96 -14.95 -0.15
CA THR A 127 14.41 -16.05 0.64
C THR A 127 14.81 -15.93 2.11
N THR A 128 14.13 -16.69 2.98
CA THR A 128 14.50 -16.79 4.41
C THR A 128 15.28 -18.06 4.75
N GLY A 129 15.64 -18.88 3.74
CA GLY A 129 16.37 -20.14 3.91
C GLY A 129 16.48 -20.93 2.60
N TRP A 130 17.41 -21.89 2.54
CA TRP A 130 17.65 -22.72 1.35
C TRP A 130 16.51 -23.70 1.03
N LEU A 131 15.69 -24.05 2.03
CA LEU A 131 14.50 -24.90 1.85
C LEU A 131 13.25 -24.09 1.46
N ASP A 132 13.33 -22.75 1.42
CA ASP A 132 12.26 -21.91 0.90
C ASP A 132 12.49 -21.68 -0.60
N TRP A 133 11.89 -22.53 -1.43
CA TRP A 133 11.95 -22.48 -2.90
C TRP A 133 11.22 -21.26 -3.50
N PHE A 134 10.60 -20.44 -2.66
CA PHE A 134 9.81 -19.32 -3.11
C PHE A 134 10.52 -18.01 -2.79
N HIS A 135 11.08 -17.48 -3.86
CA HIS A 135 11.67 -16.17 -3.88
C HIS A 135 10.63 -15.09 -3.58
N GLY A 136 11.13 -14.00 -3.01
CA GLY A 136 10.37 -12.83 -2.66
C GLY A 136 11.19 -11.58 -2.90
N GLU A 137 10.54 -10.46 -2.73
CA GLU A 137 11.20 -9.17 -2.83
C GLU A 137 11.73 -8.74 -1.46
N LEU A 138 12.90 -8.10 -1.47
CA LEU A 138 13.45 -7.39 -0.32
C LEU A 138 13.44 -5.91 -0.61
N TRP A 139 12.79 -5.16 0.27
CA TRP A 139 12.63 -3.73 0.18
C TRP A 139 13.32 -3.05 1.35
N LEU A 140 13.99 -1.94 1.07
CA LEU A 140 14.51 -1.02 2.08
C LEU A 140 13.65 0.24 2.14
N LEU A 141 13.04 0.43 3.31
CA LEU A 141 12.25 1.61 3.67
C LEU A 141 13.08 2.45 4.66
N PRO A 142 12.73 3.73 4.92
CA PRO A 142 13.48 4.60 5.82
C PRO A 142 13.67 4.02 7.23
N ASP A 143 12.67 3.31 7.75
CA ASP A 143 12.62 2.80 9.12
C ASP A 143 12.77 1.27 9.22
N SER A 144 12.72 0.55 8.09
CA SER A 144 12.58 -0.90 8.12
C SER A 144 13.10 -1.61 6.86
N LEU A 145 13.47 -2.88 7.03
CA LEU A 145 13.62 -3.84 5.95
C LEU A 145 12.36 -4.69 5.85
N VAL A 146 11.80 -4.82 4.65
CA VAL A 146 10.57 -5.56 4.42
C VAL A 146 10.81 -6.64 3.39
N ARG A 147 10.49 -7.89 3.75
CA ARG A 147 10.51 -9.04 2.83
C ARG A 147 9.08 -9.49 2.56
N ILE A 148 8.75 -9.66 1.28
CA ILE A 148 7.42 -10.11 0.81
C ILE A 148 7.60 -11.30 -0.13
N ARG A 149 6.95 -12.42 0.19
CA ARG A 149 6.92 -13.64 -0.65
C ARG A 149 6.16 -13.40 -1.95
N GLY A 150 6.64 -13.96 -3.06
CA GLY A 150 5.85 -14.07 -4.30
C GLY A 150 5.66 -12.76 -5.08
N GLY A 151 6.44 -11.74 -4.75
CA GLY A 151 6.30 -10.40 -5.32
C GLY A 151 5.14 -9.60 -4.71
N PHE A 152 5.21 -8.28 -4.86
CA PHE A 152 4.36 -7.27 -4.21
C PHE A 152 2.82 -7.38 -4.40
N VAL A 153 2.31 -8.27 -5.26
CA VAL A 153 0.99 -8.12 -5.91
C VAL A 153 -0.20 -8.29 -4.96
N ASP A 154 -0.08 -9.12 -3.91
CA ASP A 154 -1.21 -9.41 -3.01
C ASP A 154 -1.09 -8.76 -1.62
N THR A 155 0.12 -8.41 -1.19
CA THR A 155 0.41 -8.12 0.22
C THR A 155 0.74 -6.65 0.52
N VAL A 156 1.20 -5.89 -0.49
CA VAL A 156 1.42 -4.45 -0.36
C VAL A 156 0.49 -3.74 -1.33
N VAL A 157 -0.04 -2.60 -0.94
CA VAL A 157 -0.99 -1.85 -1.77
C VAL A 157 -0.22 -1.37 -3.01
N ASN A 158 -0.36 -2.13 -4.11
CA ASN A 158 0.16 -1.89 -5.46
C ASN A 158 0.44 -0.42 -5.77
N SER A 159 1.70 -0.01 -5.59
CA SER A 159 2.19 1.33 -5.91
C SER A 159 3.30 1.30 -6.98
N ILE A 160 3.19 0.39 -7.96
CA ILE A 160 4.04 0.43 -9.14
C ILE A 160 3.21 -0.07 -10.32
N SER A 161 3.03 0.79 -11.34
CA SER A 161 2.74 0.27 -12.68
C SER A 161 3.83 -0.75 -13.01
N PRO A 162 3.51 -1.96 -13.51
CA PRO A 162 4.50 -3.02 -13.79
C PRO A 162 5.73 -2.61 -14.62
N ALA A 163 5.70 -1.42 -15.23
CA ALA A 163 6.66 -0.87 -16.16
C ALA A 163 7.98 -0.34 -15.56
N GLU A 164 8.09 -0.10 -14.25
CA GLU A 164 9.32 0.47 -13.65
C GLU A 164 9.86 -0.40 -12.50
N ARG A 165 10.05 -1.69 -12.77
CA ARG A 165 10.77 -2.60 -11.87
C ARG A 165 12.26 -2.59 -12.16
N GLU A 166 12.87 -1.42 -12.09
CA GLU A 166 14.33 -1.33 -12.11
C GLU A 166 14.88 -1.46 -10.70
N HIS A 167 15.81 -2.39 -10.50
CA HIS A 167 16.64 -2.41 -9.31
C HIS A 167 17.31 -1.03 -9.17
N ASN A 168 17.23 -0.43 -7.97
CA ASN A 168 17.71 0.93 -7.60
C ASN A 168 16.76 2.11 -7.78
N ALA A 169 15.55 1.96 -8.34
CA ALA A 169 14.59 3.06 -8.33
C ALA A 169 13.99 3.26 -6.92
N THR A 170 14.09 4.48 -6.38
CA THR A 170 13.30 4.89 -5.21
C THR A 170 11.87 5.09 -5.67
N THR A 171 10.93 4.32 -5.15
CA THR A 171 9.50 4.48 -5.43
C THR A 171 8.72 4.80 -4.15
N VAL A 172 7.54 5.40 -4.26
CA VAL A 172 6.64 5.63 -3.13
C VAL A 172 5.67 4.45 -3.04
N ILE A 173 5.63 3.79 -1.90
CA ILE A 173 4.74 2.64 -1.67
C ILE A 173 3.79 2.88 -0.51
N GLY A 174 2.57 2.35 -0.63
CA GLY A 174 1.63 2.19 0.47
C GLY A 174 1.76 0.82 1.09
N TYR A 175 2.17 0.74 2.35
CA TYR A 175 2.45 -0.52 3.06
C TYR A 175 1.81 -0.53 4.44
N ASP A 176 1.18 -1.66 4.80
CA ASP A 176 0.68 -1.94 6.15
C ASP A 176 1.52 -3.07 6.76
N PRO A 177 2.32 -2.80 7.82
CA PRO A 177 3.15 -3.79 8.48
C PRO A 177 2.39 -5.03 8.94
N THR A 178 1.19 -4.84 9.49
CA THR A 178 0.40 -5.92 10.08
C THR A 178 -0.12 -6.83 8.98
N THR A 179 -0.68 -6.25 7.92
CA THR A 179 -1.13 -6.99 6.74
C THR A 179 0.02 -7.76 6.10
N VAL A 180 1.23 -7.17 6.00
CA VAL A 180 2.41 -7.87 5.46
C VAL A 180 2.74 -9.12 6.25
N LEU A 181 2.79 -9.02 7.58
CA LEU A 181 3.14 -10.13 8.44
C LEU A 181 2.06 -11.23 8.45
N GLN A 182 0.78 -10.85 8.39
CA GLN A 182 -0.35 -11.78 8.37
C GLN A 182 -0.49 -12.53 7.05
N ALA A 183 -0.12 -11.93 5.92
CA ALA A 183 -0.26 -12.55 4.61
C ALA A 183 0.57 -13.83 4.45
N HIS A 184 1.75 -13.90 5.07
CA HIS A 184 2.55 -15.13 5.05
C HIS A 184 3.62 -15.16 6.16
N HIS A 185 3.80 -16.31 6.81
CA HIS A 185 4.75 -16.49 7.92
C HIS A 185 6.24 -16.23 7.55
N THR A 186 6.61 -16.39 6.27
CA THR A 186 7.96 -16.05 5.79
C THR A 186 8.14 -14.57 5.48
N ASN A 187 7.07 -13.76 5.40
CA ASN A 187 7.21 -12.30 5.31
C ASN A 187 7.89 -11.75 6.56
N LYS A 188 8.61 -10.66 6.39
CA LYS A 188 9.35 -10.01 7.47
C LYS A 188 9.15 -8.51 7.38
N VAL A 189 8.99 -7.88 8.54
CA VAL A 189 9.15 -6.45 8.75
C VAL A 189 10.17 -6.33 9.86
N ILE A 190 11.36 -5.80 9.54
CA ILE A 190 12.50 -5.71 10.44
C ILE A 190 12.77 -4.23 10.68
N PRO A 191 12.32 -3.65 11.80
CA PRO A 191 12.60 -2.27 12.16
C PRO A 191 14.11 -2.05 12.36
N LEU A 192 14.67 -1.04 11.70
CA LEU A 192 16.12 -0.80 11.71
C LEU A 192 16.63 -0.36 13.08
N ASP A 193 15.82 0.41 13.80
CA ASP A 193 16.08 0.89 15.16
C ASP A 193 16.20 -0.24 16.19
N ARG A 194 15.54 -1.37 15.94
CA ARG A 194 15.53 -2.55 16.81
C ARG A 194 16.58 -3.61 16.47
N ILE A 195 17.46 -3.35 15.50
CA ILE A 195 18.56 -4.26 15.16
C ILE A 195 19.66 -4.14 16.23
N ALA A 196 19.91 -5.20 16.99
CA ALA A 196 21.03 -5.25 17.93
C ALA A 196 22.36 -5.54 17.20
N HIS A 197 22.32 -6.44 16.21
CA HIS A 197 23.49 -6.80 15.42
C HIS A 197 23.08 -7.25 14.01
N ALA A 198 23.90 -6.94 13.01
CA ALA A 198 23.71 -7.35 11.63
C ALA A 198 25.02 -7.88 11.03
N GLY A 199 24.94 -8.98 10.29
CA GLY A 199 26.06 -9.56 9.55
C GLY A 199 25.71 -9.72 8.08
N LEU A 200 26.47 -9.08 7.20
CA LEU A 200 26.23 -9.05 5.77
C LEU A 200 27.24 -9.90 5.00
N HIS A 201 26.81 -11.10 4.61
CA HIS A 201 27.67 -12.10 4.01
C HIS A 201 27.70 -12.01 2.49
N ARG A 202 28.89 -12.23 1.91
CA ARG A 202 29.09 -12.43 0.47
C ARG A 202 29.39 -13.91 0.20
N GLY A 203 28.54 -14.56 -0.58
CA GLY A 203 28.84 -15.88 -1.16
C GLY A 203 29.03 -15.81 -2.67
N LEU A 204 29.46 -16.92 -3.26
CA LEU A 204 29.70 -17.03 -4.70
C LEU A 204 28.40 -16.92 -5.51
N THR A 205 27.38 -17.66 -5.10
CA THR A 205 26.05 -17.70 -5.76
C THR A 205 24.99 -16.94 -4.98
N THR A 206 25.10 -16.91 -3.66
CA THR A 206 24.12 -16.31 -2.75
C THR A 206 24.81 -15.37 -1.76
N SER A 207 24.28 -14.17 -1.59
CA SER A 207 24.64 -13.24 -0.52
C SER A 207 23.51 -13.21 0.52
N GLY A 208 23.77 -12.64 1.70
CA GLY A 208 22.74 -12.62 2.73
C GLY A 208 22.98 -11.68 3.88
N LEU A 209 21.91 -11.46 4.64
CA LEU A 209 21.90 -10.68 5.88
C LEU A 209 21.40 -11.56 7.02
N ALA A 210 22.19 -11.67 8.07
CA ALA A 210 21.77 -12.19 9.36
C ALA A 210 21.52 -11.02 10.31
N VAL A 211 20.36 -10.97 10.94
CA VAL A 211 19.99 -9.91 11.89
C VAL A 211 19.66 -10.55 13.23
N THR A 212 20.20 -9.99 14.30
CA THR A 212 19.76 -10.23 15.67
C THR A 212 19.08 -8.97 16.18
N MET A 213 17.85 -9.09 16.64
CA MET A 213 17.05 -8.00 17.18
C MET A 213 17.37 -7.76 18.66
N THR A 214 16.96 -6.62 19.21
CA THR A 214 17.11 -6.30 20.65
C THR A 214 16.37 -7.25 21.58
N ASP A 215 15.26 -7.84 21.11
CA ASP A 215 14.51 -8.91 21.80
C ASP A 215 15.13 -10.31 21.62
N ARG A 216 16.31 -10.40 21.01
CA ARG A 216 17.08 -11.62 20.67
C ARG A 216 16.47 -12.47 19.57
N THR A 217 15.36 -12.08 18.96
CA THR A 217 14.87 -12.77 17.76
C THR A 217 15.87 -12.64 16.60
N ARG A 218 15.88 -13.62 15.71
CA ARG A 218 16.83 -13.70 14.59
C ARG A 218 16.13 -13.79 13.26
N HIS A 219 16.66 -13.07 12.28
CA HIS A 219 16.20 -13.12 10.90
C HIS A 219 17.36 -13.44 9.98
N LYS A 220 17.09 -14.27 8.98
CA LYS A 220 18.02 -14.57 7.90
C LYS A 220 17.34 -14.24 6.58
N LEU A 221 18.05 -13.47 5.76
CA LEU A 221 17.63 -13.07 4.42
C LEU A 221 18.74 -13.48 3.46
N LEU A 222 18.39 -14.13 2.36
CA LEU A 222 19.30 -14.65 1.35
C LEU A 222 18.84 -14.20 -0.03
N TRP A 223 19.75 -13.82 -0.91
CA TRP A 223 19.43 -13.42 -2.30
C TRP A 223 20.60 -13.77 -3.23
N LEU A 224 20.36 -13.79 -4.54
CA LEU A 224 21.39 -14.04 -5.55
C LEU A 224 22.50 -12.99 -5.48
N SER A 225 23.76 -13.43 -5.50
CA SER A 225 24.92 -12.53 -5.39
C SER A 225 25.06 -11.53 -6.54
N SER A 226 24.35 -11.72 -7.65
CA SER A 226 24.28 -10.78 -8.77
C SER A 226 23.37 -9.57 -8.50
N GLU A 227 22.48 -9.64 -7.52
CA GLU A 227 21.57 -8.53 -7.18
C GLU A 227 22.28 -7.44 -6.33
N PRO A 228 21.86 -6.16 -6.44
CA PRO A 228 22.56 -5.05 -5.81
C PRO A 228 22.40 -5.00 -4.29
N ALA A 229 21.47 -5.77 -3.72
CA ALA A 229 21.10 -5.76 -2.31
C ALA A 229 22.29 -5.68 -1.35
N ARG A 230 23.34 -6.49 -1.52
CA ARG A 230 24.50 -6.45 -0.62
C ARG A 230 25.18 -5.08 -0.62
N ARG A 231 25.49 -4.55 -1.80
CA ARG A 231 26.18 -3.25 -1.92
C ARG A 231 25.31 -2.14 -1.33
N VAL A 232 24.04 -2.10 -1.72
CA VAL A 232 23.10 -1.06 -1.25
C VAL A 232 22.89 -1.16 0.26
N LEU A 233 22.74 -2.36 0.82
CA LEU A 233 22.59 -2.56 2.26
C LEU A 233 23.84 -2.14 3.03
N MET A 234 25.04 -2.41 2.51
CA MET A 234 26.27 -1.92 3.14
C MET A 234 26.25 -0.40 3.25
N ASP A 235 26.01 0.28 2.13
CA ASP A 235 26.04 1.74 2.04
C ASP A 235 24.95 2.40 2.89
N ARG A 236 23.76 1.76 2.98
CA ARG A 236 22.59 2.32 3.68
C ARG A 236 22.49 1.93 5.14
N LEU A 237 22.94 0.74 5.54
CA LEU A 237 22.89 0.31 6.93
C LEU A 237 24.11 0.76 7.73
N LEU A 238 25.26 0.99 7.11
CA LEU A 238 26.45 1.45 7.83
C LEU A 238 26.20 2.76 8.60
N PRO A 239 25.57 3.81 8.04
CA PRO A 239 25.23 5.03 8.79
C PRO A 239 24.25 4.80 9.94
N VAL A 240 23.38 3.79 9.85
CA VAL A 240 22.31 3.52 10.83
C VAL A 240 22.81 2.62 11.96
N LEU A 241 23.60 1.61 11.62
CA LEU A 241 24.03 0.55 12.54
C LEU A 241 25.43 0.78 13.09
N GLY A 242 26.30 1.48 12.37
CA GLY A 242 27.69 1.71 12.76
C GLY A 242 28.42 0.40 13.05
N SER A 243 29.00 0.31 14.25
CA SER A 243 29.72 -0.89 14.72
C SER A 243 28.85 -2.14 14.91
N ARG A 244 27.51 -2.01 14.86
CA ARG A 244 26.59 -3.16 14.92
C ARG A 244 26.49 -3.90 13.58
N LEU A 245 27.06 -3.36 12.50
CA LEU A 245 27.12 -4.00 11.19
C LEU A 245 28.49 -4.65 10.97
N THR A 246 28.47 -5.94 10.64
CA THR A 246 29.64 -6.75 10.30
C THR A 246 29.50 -7.31 8.88
N THR A 247 30.62 -7.75 8.31
CA THR A 247 30.71 -8.21 6.90
C THR A 247 31.36 -9.57 6.81
#